data_AF-S4RP51-F1
#
_entry.id   AF-S4RP51-F1
#
_cell.length_a   1.000
_cell.length_b   1.000
_cell.length_c   1.000
_cell.angle_alpha   90.00
_cell.angle_beta   90.00
_cell.angle_gamma   90.00
#
_symmetry.space_group_name_H-M   'P 1'
#
loop_
_entity.id
_entity.type
_entity.pdbx_description
1 polymer ?
#
loop_
_entity_poly.entity_id
_entity_poly.type
_entity_poly.pdbx_seq_one_letter_code
_entity_poly.pdbx_strand_id
1 'polypeptide(L)'
;GDNILGLVRYLASSSLLADSSEYRHGKMVFFDVIGLQAVAYPARVGILINYLLASLAVLYLASAGLAYLREVLRAVGVLLVAWLGAVVTVAGAALLITLVGRSMSWYTERTVLVGLYAAPALAVILLVLVLAKRRYCGLAGQTGQRAAECSFDAALMLWTALLLWLNTKGICSAFLPALWVGFSLAARPVLFEAAASVGVSPGRFSVFLAILLPPYLITLYSLWNLYEMFLPIMGRSGTQIVPDVVMAIVTIASVIVLSSYPVCLVYLMPSAKRTLLSLTAVFLLTFGLVCAGFFFPYGNDSIRPTPKRLYMQHISRRLHDASGAVVHRDSGVWVNGFDYSGVSHLAGSIPALNDSMRAPCLPAPFCGYPWFLPVNSLVRKSWYLPAPDVSPSPPLSMLLVDKEQLLSNTWRLTFEVSGPHHISLYVREPEGATLVGWSLGEGAPPPPQDNYSQARFVFYSYGTYTAPWRFWLDMQIQVTDPEKPMVEVAVATHYLFGPSRRTPQLSSLLKQLPDWTFSSDWVSTYDLWAF
;
A
#
# COMPACT_ATOMS: atom_id res chain seq x y z
N GLY A 1 -6.59 2.21 22.12
CA GLY A 1 -6.19 1.40 23.29
C GLY A 1 -7.32 0.50 23.70
N ASP A 2 -8.41 1.08 24.20
CA ASP A 2 -9.47 0.34 24.88
C ASP A 2 -10.24 -0.64 23.98
N ASN A 3 -10.53 -0.29 22.72
CA ASN A 3 -11.15 -1.22 21.77
C ASN A 3 -10.25 -2.43 21.46
N ILE A 4 -8.93 -2.22 21.37
CA ILE A 4 -7.96 -3.30 21.14
C ILE A 4 -7.84 -4.16 22.39
N LEU A 5 -7.77 -3.55 23.57
CA LEU A 5 -7.72 -4.29 24.84
C LEU A 5 -8.99 -5.11 25.06
N GLY A 6 -10.17 -4.54 24.77
CA GLY A 6 -11.45 -5.24 24.81
C GLY A 6 -11.49 -6.42 23.84
N LEU A 7 -11.04 -6.21 22.59
CA LEU A 7 -10.93 -7.28 21.59
C LEU A 7 -9.96 -8.38 22.04
N VAL A 8 -8.76 -8.02 22.50
CA VAL A 8 -7.75 -8.98 22.98
C VAL A 8 -8.26 -9.75 24.18
N ARG A 9 -8.91 -9.08 25.15
CA ARG A 9 -9.53 -9.74 26.30
C ARG A 9 -10.60 -10.72 25.86
N TYR A 10 -11.50 -10.30 24.96
CA TYR A 10 -12.54 -11.17 24.42
C TYR A 10 -11.95 -12.38 23.70
N LEU A 11 -10.97 -12.17 22.81
CA LEU A 11 -10.29 -13.25 22.10
C LEU A 11 -9.59 -14.22 23.06
N ALA A 12 -8.89 -13.70 24.08
CA ALA A 12 -8.20 -14.50 25.08
C ALA A 12 -9.16 -15.28 26.00
N SER A 13 -10.36 -14.76 26.27
CA SER A 13 -11.37 -15.42 27.09
C SER A 13 -12.38 -16.25 26.28
N SER A 14 -12.31 -16.23 24.96
CA SER A 14 -13.30 -16.88 24.10
C SER A 14 -13.06 -18.38 23.99
N SER A 15 -14.10 -19.18 24.24
CA SER A 15 -14.08 -20.62 24.02
C SER A 15 -13.85 -21.00 22.56
N LEU A 16 -14.19 -20.10 21.61
CA LEU A 16 -13.94 -20.28 20.17
C LEU A 16 -12.44 -20.33 19.84
N LEU A 17 -11.60 -19.66 20.65
CA LEU A 17 -10.15 -19.69 20.49
C LEU A 17 -9.56 -20.98 21.08
N ALA A 18 -10.18 -21.50 22.14
CA ALA A 18 -9.76 -22.73 22.82
C ALA A 18 -10.12 -23.99 22.02
N ASP A 19 -11.28 -24.03 21.36
CA ASP A 19 -11.67 -25.11 20.46
C ASP A 19 -12.26 -24.55 19.15
N SER A 20 -11.41 -24.50 18.13
CA SER A 20 -11.77 -24.05 16.78
C SER A 20 -12.23 -25.18 15.86
N SER A 21 -12.35 -26.41 16.36
CA SER A 21 -12.60 -27.61 15.55
C SER A 21 -13.89 -27.53 14.73
N GLU A 22 -14.96 -26.99 15.31
CA GLU A 22 -16.26 -26.78 14.65
C GLU A 22 -16.17 -25.85 13.43
N TYR A 23 -15.23 -24.90 13.45
CA TYR A 23 -15.03 -23.89 12.40
C TYR A 23 -13.87 -24.21 11.44
N ARG A 24 -13.32 -25.44 11.48
CA ARG A 24 -12.27 -25.92 10.56
C ARG A 24 -12.82 -26.23 9.16
N HIS A 25 -13.49 -25.28 8.53
CA HIS A 25 -13.88 -25.38 7.12
C HIS A 25 -12.74 -25.05 6.15
N GLY A 26 -11.52 -24.85 6.66
CA GLY A 26 -10.35 -24.50 5.88
C GLY A 26 -10.45 -23.07 5.35
N LYS A 27 -10.12 -22.88 4.07
CA LYS A 27 -10.20 -21.56 3.44
C LYS A 27 -11.66 -21.12 3.33
N MET A 28 -11.98 -19.94 3.84
CA MET A 28 -13.31 -19.34 3.76
C MET A 28 -13.31 -18.20 2.74
N VAL A 29 -14.42 -18.06 2.01
CA VAL A 29 -14.74 -16.82 1.31
C VAL A 29 -15.63 -16.01 2.23
N PHE A 30 -15.26 -14.76 2.48
CA PHE A 30 -16.08 -13.84 3.24
C PHE A 30 -16.07 -12.47 2.59
N PHE A 31 -17.20 -11.78 2.66
CA PHE A 31 -17.34 -10.39 2.27
C PHE A 31 -18.50 -9.77 3.01
N ASP A 32 -18.50 -8.45 3.09
CA ASP A 32 -19.50 -7.69 3.79
C ASP A 32 -20.48 -7.03 2.81
N VAL A 33 -21.77 -7.06 3.14
CA VAL A 33 -22.84 -6.49 2.33
C VAL A 33 -23.13 -5.08 2.83
N ILE A 34 -22.30 -4.12 2.41
CA ILE A 34 -22.50 -2.68 2.64
C ILE A 34 -22.62 -2.31 4.14
N GLY A 35 -21.89 -3.01 5.00
CA GLY A 35 -21.87 -2.84 6.45
C GLY A 35 -23.05 -3.47 7.19
N LEU A 36 -23.98 -4.14 6.50
CA LEU A 36 -25.19 -4.70 7.12
C LEU A 36 -24.96 -6.11 7.66
N GLN A 37 -24.24 -6.94 6.90
CA GLN A 37 -24.03 -8.34 7.25
C GLN A 37 -22.78 -8.90 6.57
N ALA A 38 -21.98 -9.63 7.34
CA ALA A 38 -20.91 -10.47 6.82
C ALA A 38 -21.49 -11.78 6.25
N VAL A 39 -21.21 -12.06 4.98
CA VAL A 39 -21.48 -13.34 4.34
C VAL A 39 -20.19 -14.15 4.38
N ALA A 40 -20.26 -15.38 4.87
CA ALA A 40 -19.12 -16.30 4.89
C ALA A 40 -19.56 -17.71 4.47
N TYR A 41 -18.77 -18.34 3.60
CA TYR A 41 -19.00 -19.73 3.19
C TYR A 41 -17.68 -20.44 2.84
N PRO A 42 -17.63 -21.79 2.90
CA PRO A 42 -16.41 -22.55 2.58
C PRO A 42 -15.95 -22.32 1.13
N ALA A 43 -14.64 -22.14 0.91
CA ALA A 43 -14.10 -21.86 -0.42
C ALA A 43 -14.45 -22.94 -1.47
N ARG A 44 -14.59 -24.21 -1.05
CA ARG A 44 -15.08 -25.30 -1.91
C ARG A 44 -16.45 -25.00 -2.53
N VAL A 45 -17.36 -24.40 -1.76
CA VAL A 45 -18.70 -24.02 -2.25
C VAL A 45 -18.58 -22.88 -3.24
N GLY A 46 -17.73 -21.89 -2.94
CA GLY A 46 -17.41 -20.80 -3.87
C GLY A 46 -16.88 -21.28 -5.20
N ILE A 47 -15.94 -22.22 -5.16
CA ILE A 47 -15.34 -22.81 -6.38
C ILE A 47 -16.42 -23.47 -7.26
N LEU A 48 -17.35 -24.22 -6.67
CA LEU A 48 -18.44 -24.86 -7.40
C LEU A 48 -19.38 -23.82 -8.04
N ILE A 49 -19.79 -22.80 -7.28
CA ILE A 49 -20.64 -21.70 -7.78
C ILE A 49 -19.95 -20.96 -8.93
N ASN A 50 -18.65 -20.66 -8.78
CA ASN A 50 -17.86 -19.96 -9.79
C ASN A 50 -17.79 -20.76 -11.09
N TYR A 51 -17.53 -22.08 -11.02
CA TYR A 51 -17.50 -22.93 -12.21
C TYR A 51 -18.87 -23.07 -12.86
N LEU A 52 -19.94 -23.18 -12.08
CA LEU A 52 -21.30 -23.22 -12.62
C LEU A 52 -21.61 -21.95 -13.42
N LEU A 53 -21.40 -20.77 -12.82
CA LEU A 53 -21.65 -19.48 -13.48
C LEU A 53 -20.76 -19.28 -14.72
N ALA A 54 -19.49 -19.63 -14.63
CA ALA A 54 -18.58 -19.54 -15.77
C ALA A 54 -19.00 -20.49 -16.90
N SER A 55 -19.41 -21.72 -16.57
CA SER A 55 -19.89 -22.69 -17.56
C SER A 55 -21.15 -22.21 -18.26
N LEU A 56 -22.11 -21.64 -17.52
CA LEU A 56 -23.31 -21.03 -18.09
C LEU A 56 -22.96 -19.90 -19.06
N ALA A 57 -22.04 -19.00 -18.69
CA ALA A 57 -21.60 -17.91 -19.55
C ALA A 57 -20.90 -18.41 -20.82
N VAL A 58 -20.03 -19.41 -20.70
CA VAL A 58 -19.32 -20.02 -21.85
C VAL A 58 -20.28 -20.73 -22.79
N LEU A 59 -21.21 -21.53 -22.25
CA LEU A 59 -22.24 -22.22 -23.04
C LEU A 59 -23.15 -21.23 -23.78
N TYR A 60 -23.55 -20.15 -23.11
CA TYR A 60 -24.30 -19.05 -23.70
C TYR A 60 -23.54 -18.39 -24.87
N LEU A 61 -22.27 -18.04 -24.69
CA LEU A 61 -21.47 -17.42 -25.76
C LEU A 61 -21.19 -18.39 -26.92
N ALA A 62 -21.00 -19.68 -26.63
CA ALA A 62 -20.76 -20.70 -27.64
C ALA A 62 -22.01 -20.99 -28.48
N SER A 63 -23.20 -20.99 -27.89
CA SER A 63 -24.46 -21.25 -28.59
C SER A 63 -24.87 -20.14 -29.56
N ALA A 64 -24.35 -18.92 -29.39
CA ALA A 64 -24.63 -17.78 -30.25
C ALA A 64 -23.94 -17.85 -31.65
N GLY A 65 -23.05 -18.82 -31.86
CA GLY A 65 -22.42 -19.11 -33.15
C GLY A 65 -21.12 -18.34 -33.44
N LEU A 66 -20.28 -18.93 -34.30
CA LEU A 66 -18.90 -18.46 -34.56
C LEU A 66 -18.83 -17.03 -35.14
N ALA A 67 -19.78 -16.66 -36.00
CA ALA A 67 -19.84 -15.35 -36.60
C ALA A 67 -20.07 -14.25 -35.55
N TYR A 68 -21.00 -14.48 -34.61
CA TYR A 68 -21.24 -13.55 -33.50
C TYR A 68 -20.05 -13.50 -32.54
N LEU A 69 -19.48 -14.65 -32.19
CA LEU A 69 -18.30 -14.70 -31.33
C LEU A 69 -17.14 -13.87 -31.89
N ARG A 70 -16.99 -13.82 -33.22
CA ARG A 70 -16.00 -12.96 -33.88
C ARG A 70 -16.29 -11.47 -33.68
N GLU A 71 -17.55 -11.07 -33.66
CA GLU A 71 -17.97 -9.68 -33.37
C GLU A 71 -17.72 -9.33 -31.90
N VAL A 72 -18.04 -10.25 -30.97
CA VAL A 72 -17.74 -10.11 -29.54
C VAL A 72 -16.23 -9.99 -29.28
N LEU A 73 -15.41 -10.79 -29.95
CA LEU A 73 -13.94 -10.70 -29.85
C LEU A 73 -13.40 -9.36 -30.36
N ARG A 74 -14.00 -8.79 -31.43
CA ARG A 74 -13.66 -7.43 -31.89
C ARG A 74 -14.05 -6.39 -30.85
N ALA A 75 -15.22 -6.53 -30.23
CA ALA A 75 -15.67 -5.63 -29.16
C ALA A 75 -14.75 -5.72 -27.92
N VAL A 76 -14.25 -6.92 -27.57
CA VAL A 76 -13.19 -7.07 -26.56
C VAL A 76 -11.93 -6.32 -26.96
N GLY A 77 -11.48 -6.44 -28.21
CA GLY A 77 -10.35 -5.66 -28.72
C GLY A 77 -10.54 -4.15 -28.53
N VAL A 78 -11.75 -3.63 -28.82
CA VAL A 78 -12.08 -2.21 -28.60
C VAL A 78 -12.03 -1.83 -27.12
N LEU A 79 -12.59 -2.65 -26.23
CA LEU A 79 -12.54 -2.40 -24.78
C LEU A 79 -11.09 -2.40 -24.27
N LEU A 80 -10.26 -3.34 -24.70
CA LEU A 80 -8.85 -3.40 -24.32
C LEU A 80 -8.07 -2.16 -24.81
N VAL A 81 -8.32 -1.70 -26.03
CA VAL A 81 -7.73 -0.45 -26.54
C VAL A 81 -8.21 0.76 -25.75
N ALA A 82 -9.50 0.81 -25.40
CA ALA A 82 -10.07 1.88 -24.56
C ALA A 82 -9.41 1.92 -23.18
N TRP A 83 -9.24 0.76 -22.54
CA TRP A 83 -8.58 0.64 -21.24
C TRP A 83 -7.10 1.01 -21.31
N LEU A 84 -6.38 0.55 -22.34
CA LEU A 84 -4.97 0.90 -22.55
C LEU A 84 -4.81 2.41 -22.73
N GLY A 85 -5.64 3.04 -23.57
CA GLY A 85 -5.62 4.49 -23.76
C GLY A 85 -5.89 5.26 -22.47
N ALA A 86 -6.85 4.79 -21.67
CA ALA A 86 -7.17 5.40 -20.38
C ALA A 86 -6.04 5.24 -19.35
N VAL A 87 -5.39 4.06 -19.27
CA VAL A 87 -4.20 3.83 -18.43
C VAL A 87 -3.07 4.77 -18.83
N VAL A 88 -2.74 4.86 -20.12
CA VAL A 88 -1.66 5.75 -20.60
C VAL A 88 -1.96 7.22 -20.27
N THR A 89 -3.20 7.66 -20.46
CA THR A 89 -3.61 9.04 -20.20
C THR A 89 -3.53 9.39 -18.72
N VAL A 90 -4.05 8.52 -17.85
CA VAL A 90 -4.03 8.73 -16.40
C VAL A 90 -2.61 8.64 -15.84
N ALA A 91 -1.79 7.71 -16.32
CA ALA A 91 -0.38 7.63 -15.95
C ALA A 91 0.40 8.89 -16.36
N GLY A 92 0.11 9.43 -17.56
CA GLY A 92 0.66 10.71 -18.01
C GLY A 92 0.25 11.87 -17.09
N ALA A 93 -1.03 11.95 -16.71
CA ALA A 93 -1.51 12.98 -15.78
C ALA A 93 -0.85 12.89 -14.40
N ALA A 94 -0.72 11.68 -13.84
CA ALA A 94 -0.05 11.44 -12.56
C ALA A 94 1.44 11.82 -12.60
N LEU A 95 2.12 11.52 -13.71
CA LEU A 95 3.51 11.91 -13.91
C LEU A 95 3.66 13.43 -13.99
N LEU A 96 2.79 14.11 -14.76
CA LEU A 96 2.82 15.57 -14.88
C LEU A 96 2.64 16.27 -13.53
N ILE A 97 1.66 15.85 -12.72
CA ILE A 97 1.46 16.42 -11.38
C ILE A 97 2.66 16.20 -10.46
N THR A 98 3.28 15.02 -10.58
CA THR A 98 4.50 14.68 -9.84
C THR A 98 5.66 15.58 -10.25
N LEU A 99 5.85 15.82 -11.55
CA LEU A 99 6.90 16.69 -12.10
C LEU A 99 6.69 18.17 -11.74
N VAL A 100 5.43 18.62 -11.68
CA VAL A 100 5.08 19.99 -11.24
C VAL A 100 5.30 20.17 -9.72
N GLY A 101 5.52 19.09 -8.97
CA GLY A 101 5.76 19.14 -7.53
C GLY A 101 4.48 19.36 -6.71
N ARG A 102 3.31 19.00 -7.27
CA ARG A 102 1.98 19.14 -6.64
C ARG A 102 1.37 17.80 -6.24
N SER A 103 2.23 16.84 -5.90
CA SER A 103 1.84 15.50 -5.47
C SER A 103 0.94 15.50 -4.24
N MET A 104 0.08 14.48 -4.14
CA MET A 104 -0.86 14.27 -3.03
C MET A 104 -1.94 15.36 -2.85
N SER A 105 -2.19 16.21 -3.84
CA SER A 105 -3.26 17.24 -3.79
C SER A 105 -4.65 16.68 -3.42
N TRP A 106 -4.87 15.39 -3.64
CA TRP A 106 -6.09 14.66 -3.27
C TRP A 106 -6.13 14.15 -1.82
N TYR A 107 -5.07 14.31 -1.02
CA TYR A 107 -4.97 13.66 0.29
C TYR A 107 -6.03 14.20 1.28
N THR A 108 -6.15 15.52 1.40
CA THR A 108 -7.28 16.18 2.06
C THR A 108 -8.52 16.20 1.17
N GLU A 109 -8.39 16.76 -0.05
CA GLU A 109 -9.52 16.97 -0.96
C GLU A 109 -9.69 15.77 -1.91
N ARG A 110 -10.33 14.72 -1.42
CA ARG A 110 -10.47 13.44 -2.14
C ARG A 110 -11.17 13.57 -3.50
N THR A 111 -11.98 14.61 -3.70
CA THR A 111 -12.68 14.86 -4.97
C THR A 111 -11.73 15.15 -6.14
N VAL A 112 -10.51 15.62 -5.85
CA VAL A 112 -9.46 15.83 -6.86
C VAL A 112 -9.16 14.55 -7.64
N LEU A 113 -9.24 13.36 -7.03
CA LEU A 113 -9.05 12.08 -7.73
C LEU A 113 -10.04 11.89 -8.88
N VAL A 114 -11.28 12.33 -8.68
CA VAL A 114 -12.34 12.21 -9.69
C VAL A 114 -12.01 13.09 -10.89
N GLY A 115 -11.64 14.35 -10.66
CA GLY A 115 -11.31 15.27 -11.74
C GLY A 115 -9.99 14.92 -12.43
N LEU A 116 -8.97 14.57 -11.65
CA LEU A 116 -7.60 14.38 -12.15
C LEU A 116 -7.39 13.02 -12.83
N TYR A 117 -8.04 11.96 -12.35
CA TYR A 117 -7.83 10.59 -12.84
C TYR A 117 -9.09 9.94 -13.40
N ALA A 118 -10.26 10.07 -12.75
CA ALA A 118 -11.47 9.39 -13.23
C ALA A 118 -12.07 10.04 -14.49
N ALA A 119 -12.13 11.37 -14.54
CA ALA A 119 -12.68 12.13 -15.66
C ALA A 119 -11.89 11.90 -16.97
N PRO A 120 -10.54 12.02 -17.03
CA PRO A 120 -9.81 11.75 -18.27
C PRO A 120 -9.87 10.27 -18.67
N ALA A 121 -9.89 9.33 -17.70
CA ALA A 121 -10.09 7.91 -18.00
C ALA A 121 -11.43 7.66 -18.72
N LEU A 122 -12.53 8.17 -18.15
CA LEU A 122 -13.86 8.06 -18.74
C LEU A 122 -13.94 8.75 -20.10
N ALA A 123 -13.30 9.91 -20.25
CA ALA A 123 -13.26 10.64 -21.52
C ALA A 123 -12.61 9.81 -22.63
N VAL A 124 -11.47 9.17 -22.34
CA VAL A 124 -10.76 8.33 -23.32
C VAL A 124 -11.53 7.06 -23.64
N ILE A 125 -12.09 6.38 -22.63
CA ILE A 125 -12.93 5.20 -22.85
C ILE A 125 -14.12 5.57 -23.77
N LEU A 126 -14.80 6.67 -23.45
CA LEU A 126 -15.93 7.16 -24.23
C LEU A 126 -15.51 7.56 -25.66
N LEU A 127 -14.37 8.23 -25.83
CA LEU A 127 -13.84 8.62 -27.13
C LEU A 127 -13.59 7.40 -28.01
N VAL A 128 -12.89 6.39 -27.49
CA VAL A 128 -12.57 5.16 -28.24
C VAL A 128 -13.86 4.44 -28.66
N LEU A 129 -14.85 4.35 -27.77
CA LEU A 129 -16.15 3.74 -28.09
C LEU A 129 -16.95 4.53 -29.13
N VAL A 130 -16.90 5.87 -29.09
CA VAL A 130 -17.53 6.72 -30.12
C VAL A 130 -16.86 6.56 -31.47
N LEU A 131 -15.53 6.46 -31.51
CA LEU A 131 -14.78 6.18 -32.74
C LEU A 131 -15.11 4.78 -33.29
N ALA A 132 -15.18 3.78 -32.41
CA ALA A 132 -15.61 2.43 -32.76
C ALA A 132 -17.04 2.41 -33.31
N LYS A 133 -17.98 3.12 -32.66
CA LYS A 133 -19.35 3.29 -33.15
C LYS A 133 -19.39 3.90 -34.55
N ARG A 134 -18.62 4.97 -34.80
CA ARG A 134 -18.54 5.60 -36.13
C ARG A 134 -18.02 4.62 -37.18
N ARG A 135 -17.05 3.76 -36.81
CA ARG A 135 -16.45 2.77 -37.70
C ARG A 135 -17.36 1.57 -37.98
N TYR A 136 -18.06 1.04 -36.97
CA TYR A 136 -18.90 -0.14 -37.10
C TYR A 136 -20.32 0.19 -37.58
N CYS A 137 -20.97 1.18 -36.98
CA CYS A 137 -22.33 1.55 -37.36
C CYS A 137 -22.37 2.45 -38.61
N GLY A 138 -21.33 3.27 -38.82
CA GLY A 138 -21.27 4.19 -39.96
C GLY A 138 -20.71 3.56 -41.23
N LEU A 139 -19.55 2.90 -41.14
CA LEU A 139 -18.82 2.39 -42.32
C LEU A 139 -19.06 0.90 -42.62
N ALA A 140 -19.50 0.10 -41.64
CA ALA A 140 -19.74 -1.34 -41.81
C ALA A 140 -21.22 -1.73 -41.80
N GLY A 141 -22.14 -0.76 -41.70
CA GLY A 141 -23.59 -0.99 -41.79
C GLY A 141 -24.21 -1.78 -40.63
N GLN A 142 -23.51 -1.99 -39.52
CA GLN A 142 -24.07 -2.68 -38.35
C GLN A 142 -25.09 -1.81 -37.62
N THR A 143 -26.17 -2.42 -37.12
CA THR A 143 -27.14 -1.71 -36.27
C THR A 143 -26.51 -1.36 -34.91
N GLY A 144 -26.82 -0.17 -34.38
CA GLY A 144 -26.33 0.25 -33.06
C GLY A 144 -26.71 -0.72 -31.93
N GLN A 145 -27.84 -1.42 -32.09
CA GLN A 145 -28.27 -2.48 -31.17
C GLN A 145 -27.34 -3.69 -31.19
N ARG A 146 -26.94 -4.19 -32.37
CA ARG A 146 -26.00 -5.32 -32.48
C ARG A 146 -24.64 -4.99 -31.88
N ALA A 147 -24.15 -3.78 -32.10
CA ALA A 147 -22.89 -3.31 -31.51
C ALA A 147 -22.98 -3.22 -29.97
N ALA A 148 -24.14 -2.78 -29.43
CA ALA A 148 -24.39 -2.76 -27.99
C ALA A 148 -24.43 -4.18 -27.39
N GLU A 149 -25.10 -5.13 -28.04
CA GLU A 149 -25.12 -6.55 -27.64
C GLU A 149 -23.70 -7.13 -27.60
N CYS A 150 -22.92 -6.94 -28.67
CA CYS A 150 -21.53 -7.41 -28.73
C CYS A 150 -20.68 -6.78 -27.62
N SER A 151 -20.88 -5.50 -27.32
CA SER A 151 -20.14 -4.81 -26.25
C SER A 151 -20.53 -5.32 -24.86
N PHE A 152 -21.80 -5.65 -24.64
CA PHE A 152 -22.27 -6.24 -23.39
C PHE A 152 -21.68 -7.64 -23.19
N ASP A 153 -21.73 -8.48 -24.24
CA ASP A 153 -21.20 -9.84 -24.20
C ASP A 153 -19.66 -9.86 -24.15
N ALA A 154 -18.99 -8.83 -24.66
CA ALA A 154 -17.56 -8.63 -24.50
C ALA A 154 -17.19 -8.38 -23.02
N ALA A 155 -17.96 -7.56 -22.30
CA ALA A 155 -17.77 -7.36 -20.87
C ALA A 155 -18.04 -8.65 -20.08
N LEU A 156 -19.11 -9.38 -20.41
CA LEU A 156 -19.40 -10.70 -19.83
C LEU A 156 -18.21 -11.66 -20.03
N MET A 157 -17.68 -11.76 -21.25
CA MET A 157 -16.55 -12.62 -21.56
C MET A 157 -15.29 -12.27 -20.74
N LEU A 158 -14.99 -10.97 -20.59
CA LEU A 158 -13.86 -10.50 -19.78
C LEU A 158 -14.05 -10.81 -18.29
N TRP A 159 -15.25 -10.60 -17.75
CA TRP A 159 -15.57 -10.97 -16.36
C TRP A 159 -15.52 -12.49 -16.14
N THR A 160 -16.01 -13.30 -17.08
CA THR A 160 -15.92 -14.76 -17.02
C THR A 160 -14.47 -15.24 -17.07
N ALA A 161 -13.63 -14.63 -17.92
CA ALA A 161 -12.20 -14.95 -17.97
C ALA A 161 -11.50 -14.60 -16.65
N LEU A 162 -11.79 -13.44 -16.06
CA LEU A 162 -11.26 -13.04 -14.75
C LEU A 162 -11.73 -13.98 -13.63
N LEU A 163 -13.01 -14.39 -13.65
CA LEU A 163 -13.57 -15.34 -12.70
C LEU A 163 -12.83 -16.68 -12.75
N LEU A 164 -12.64 -17.25 -13.95
CA LEU A 164 -11.90 -18.50 -14.13
C LEU A 164 -10.44 -18.36 -13.68
N TRP A 165 -9.79 -17.25 -14.01
CA TRP A 165 -8.41 -17.00 -13.58
C TRP A 165 -8.27 -16.92 -12.06
N LEU A 166 -9.11 -16.13 -11.38
CA LEU A 166 -9.08 -16.05 -9.91
C LEU A 166 -9.42 -17.39 -9.25
N ASN A 167 -10.40 -18.11 -9.80
CA ASN A 167 -10.85 -19.39 -9.25
C ASN A 167 -9.77 -20.47 -9.37
N THR A 168 -9.05 -20.55 -10.49
CA THR A 168 -7.93 -21.49 -10.68
C THR A 168 -6.73 -21.17 -9.80
N LYS A 169 -6.51 -19.89 -9.45
CA LYS A 169 -5.52 -19.48 -8.45
C LYS A 169 -6.00 -19.63 -7.00
N GLY A 170 -7.25 -20.09 -6.80
CA GLY A 170 -7.86 -20.25 -5.49
C GLY A 170 -8.01 -18.93 -4.72
N ILE A 171 -8.14 -17.79 -5.41
CA ILE A 171 -8.26 -16.47 -4.77
C ILE A 171 -9.71 -16.24 -4.34
N CYS A 172 -9.94 -16.00 -3.04
CA CYS A 172 -11.29 -15.86 -2.48
C CYS A 172 -12.08 -14.68 -3.03
N SER A 173 -11.43 -13.62 -3.55
CA SER A 173 -12.11 -12.47 -4.16
C SER A 173 -12.79 -12.79 -5.50
N ALA A 174 -12.70 -14.04 -5.98
CA ALA A 174 -13.45 -14.51 -7.16
C ALA A 174 -14.98 -14.34 -7.04
N PHE A 175 -15.52 -14.20 -5.81
CA PHE A 175 -16.94 -13.91 -5.61
C PHE A 175 -17.39 -12.61 -6.32
N LEU A 176 -16.49 -11.62 -6.45
CA LEU A 176 -16.85 -10.32 -7.05
C LEU A 176 -17.08 -10.45 -8.57
N PRO A 177 -16.18 -11.04 -9.37
CA PRO A 177 -16.50 -11.44 -10.73
C PRO A 177 -17.69 -12.39 -10.85
N ALA A 178 -17.88 -13.31 -9.90
CA ALA A 178 -19.04 -14.22 -9.89
C ALA A 178 -20.36 -13.45 -9.85
N LEU A 179 -20.46 -12.41 -9.01
CA LEU A 179 -21.61 -11.51 -8.95
C LEU A 179 -21.83 -10.82 -10.29
N TRP A 180 -20.78 -10.23 -10.88
CA TRP A 180 -20.89 -9.59 -12.19
C TRP A 180 -21.37 -10.54 -13.29
N VAL A 181 -20.81 -11.75 -13.38
CA VAL A 181 -21.23 -12.76 -14.35
C VAL A 181 -22.67 -13.20 -14.13
N GLY A 182 -23.04 -13.58 -12.90
CA GLY A 182 -24.38 -14.10 -12.61
C GLY A 182 -25.49 -13.08 -12.86
N PHE A 183 -25.33 -11.86 -12.36
CA PHE A 183 -26.33 -10.81 -12.53
C PHE A 183 -26.38 -10.28 -13.97
N SER A 184 -25.26 -10.25 -14.70
CA SER A 184 -25.30 -9.85 -16.12
C SER A 184 -25.95 -10.89 -17.03
N LEU A 185 -25.76 -12.19 -16.76
CA LEU A 185 -26.51 -13.26 -17.44
C LEU A 185 -28.02 -13.10 -17.23
N ALA A 186 -28.45 -12.74 -16.01
CA ALA A 186 -29.86 -12.49 -15.70
C ALA A 186 -30.39 -11.18 -16.34
N ALA A 187 -29.56 -10.13 -16.41
CA ALA A 187 -29.94 -8.82 -16.93
C ALA A 187 -30.06 -8.81 -18.47
N ARG A 188 -29.27 -9.63 -19.15
CA ARG A 188 -29.17 -9.67 -20.61
C ARG A 188 -30.51 -9.88 -21.35
N PRO A 189 -31.31 -10.93 -21.06
CA PRO A 189 -32.56 -11.17 -21.79
C PRO A 189 -33.57 -10.04 -21.61
N VAL A 190 -33.58 -9.37 -20.45
CA VAL A 190 -34.44 -8.22 -20.16
C VAL A 190 -34.11 -7.04 -21.09
N LEU A 191 -32.84 -6.84 -21.41
CA LEU A 191 -32.38 -5.72 -22.22
C LEU A 191 -32.50 -5.97 -23.73
N PHE A 192 -32.15 -7.18 -24.22
CA PHE A 192 -32.00 -7.42 -25.66
C PHE A 192 -33.03 -8.39 -26.26
N GLU A 193 -33.39 -9.47 -25.56
CA GLU A 193 -34.30 -10.49 -26.11
C GLU A 193 -35.77 -10.09 -25.97
N ALA A 194 -36.14 -9.53 -24.81
CA ALA A 194 -37.48 -8.95 -24.62
C ALA A 194 -37.69 -7.67 -25.45
N ALA A 195 -36.62 -6.95 -25.79
CA ALA A 195 -36.68 -5.74 -26.61
C ALA A 195 -36.96 -6.03 -28.09
N ALA A 196 -36.54 -7.18 -28.61
CA ALA A 196 -36.81 -7.60 -29.98
C ALA A 196 -38.31 -7.82 -30.27
N SER A 197 -39.15 -8.07 -29.25
CA SER A 197 -40.58 -8.35 -29.42
C SER A 197 -41.51 -7.14 -29.27
N VAL A 198 -41.13 -6.10 -28.50
CA VAL A 198 -42.02 -4.95 -28.19
C VAL A 198 -41.26 -3.60 -28.06
N GLY A 199 -39.93 -3.58 -28.27
CA GLY A 199 -39.08 -2.41 -28.00
C GLY A 199 -38.66 -2.28 -26.52
N VAL A 200 -37.65 -1.44 -26.26
CA VAL A 200 -37.17 -1.15 -24.90
C VAL A 200 -38.12 -0.14 -24.25
N SER A 201 -39.03 -0.59 -23.39
CA SER A 201 -39.85 0.31 -22.57
C SER A 201 -39.03 0.88 -21.41
N PRO A 202 -39.35 2.10 -20.91
CA PRO A 202 -38.70 2.67 -19.73
C PRO A 202 -38.73 1.74 -18.51
N GLY A 203 -39.83 1.01 -18.32
CA GLY A 203 -39.96 0.02 -17.25
C GLY A 203 -38.97 -1.14 -17.37
N ARG A 204 -38.72 -1.65 -18.58
CA ARG A 204 -37.73 -2.73 -18.80
C ARG A 204 -36.30 -2.26 -18.55
N PHE A 205 -35.98 -1.04 -18.96
CA PHE A 205 -34.68 -0.45 -18.65
C PHE A 205 -34.48 -0.27 -17.14
N SER A 206 -35.53 0.12 -16.40
CA SER A 206 -35.49 0.17 -14.93
C SER A 206 -35.27 -1.21 -14.31
N VAL A 207 -35.91 -2.27 -14.82
CA VAL A 207 -35.68 -3.65 -14.35
C VAL A 207 -34.24 -4.10 -14.65
N PHE A 208 -33.71 -3.79 -15.83
CA PHE A 208 -32.31 -4.05 -16.16
C PHE A 208 -31.35 -3.39 -15.16
N LEU A 209 -31.56 -2.12 -14.84
CA LEU A 209 -30.76 -1.40 -13.84
C LEU A 209 -30.92 -2.01 -12.44
N ALA A 210 -32.14 -2.43 -12.07
CA ALA A 210 -32.40 -3.06 -10.78
C ALA A 210 -31.67 -4.41 -10.63
N ILE A 211 -31.58 -5.22 -11.70
CA ILE A 211 -30.82 -6.48 -11.68
C ILE A 211 -29.32 -6.20 -11.52
N LEU A 212 -28.78 -5.16 -12.16
CA LEU A 212 -27.35 -4.82 -12.01
C LEU A 212 -27.04 -4.07 -10.71
N LEU A 213 -28.03 -3.58 -9.96
CA LEU A 213 -27.80 -2.80 -8.76
C LEU A 213 -26.97 -3.54 -7.69
N PRO A 214 -27.24 -4.81 -7.34
CA PRO A 214 -26.47 -5.53 -6.33
C PRO A 214 -24.95 -5.63 -6.62
N PRO A 215 -24.47 -6.09 -7.80
CA PRO A 215 -23.04 -6.10 -8.07
C PRO A 215 -22.44 -4.69 -8.09
N TYR A 216 -23.17 -3.67 -8.53
CA TYR A 216 -22.72 -2.28 -8.44
C TYR A 216 -22.52 -1.83 -6.99
N LEU A 217 -23.49 -2.05 -6.12
CA LEU A 217 -23.41 -1.62 -4.72
C LEU A 217 -22.27 -2.31 -3.97
N ILE A 218 -22.14 -3.64 -4.12
CA ILE A 218 -21.05 -4.41 -3.49
C ILE A 218 -19.69 -3.95 -4.02
N THR A 219 -19.58 -3.71 -5.32
CA THR A 219 -18.36 -3.20 -5.94
C THR A 219 -18.03 -1.79 -5.46
N LEU A 220 -18.99 -0.87 -5.44
CA LEU A 220 -18.79 0.51 -4.96
C LEU A 220 -18.37 0.53 -3.49
N TYR A 221 -18.98 -0.31 -2.65
CA TYR A 221 -18.59 -0.46 -1.25
C TYR A 221 -17.16 -1.02 -1.13
N SER A 222 -16.81 -2.02 -1.93
CA SER A 222 -15.44 -2.58 -1.96
C SER A 222 -14.41 -1.54 -2.42
N LEU A 223 -14.74 -0.74 -3.44
CA LEU A 223 -13.90 0.36 -3.92
C LEU A 223 -13.80 1.47 -2.87
N TRP A 224 -14.87 1.81 -2.17
CA TRP A 224 -14.85 2.76 -1.06
C TRP A 224 -13.85 2.34 0.01
N ASN A 225 -13.91 1.07 0.46
CA ASN A 225 -12.96 0.51 1.41
C ASN A 225 -11.53 0.51 0.87
N LEU A 226 -11.35 0.28 -0.43
CA LEU A 226 -10.06 0.38 -1.11
C LEU A 226 -9.50 1.81 -0.99
N TYR A 227 -10.30 2.85 -1.24
CA TYR A 227 -9.88 4.24 -1.08
C TYR A 227 -9.58 4.59 0.37
N GLU A 228 -10.45 4.21 1.32
CA GLU A 228 -10.20 4.44 2.75
C GLU A 228 -8.91 3.77 3.25
N MET A 229 -8.51 2.66 2.62
CA MET A 229 -7.24 2.01 2.92
C MET A 229 -6.05 2.71 2.24
N PHE A 230 -6.12 2.95 0.92
CA PHE A 230 -4.97 3.43 0.15
C PHE A 230 -4.64 4.91 0.40
N LEU A 231 -5.65 5.76 0.60
CA LEU A 231 -5.45 7.19 0.89
C LEU A 231 -4.50 7.43 2.08
N PRO A 232 -4.76 6.88 3.29
CA PRO A 232 -3.86 7.06 4.41
C PRO A 232 -2.54 6.30 4.26
N ILE A 233 -2.50 5.16 3.53
CA ILE A 233 -1.24 4.44 3.27
C ILE A 233 -0.32 5.29 2.41
N MET A 234 -0.83 5.90 1.34
CA MET A 234 -0.03 6.77 0.46
C MET A 234 0.46 8.03 1.17
N GLY A 235 -0.31 8.56 2.13
CA GLY A 235 0.14 9.64 3.03
C GLY A 235 1.20 9.23 4.06
N ARG A 236 1.70 7.98 4.04
CA ARG A 236 2.76 7.48 4.93
C ARG A 236 3.68 6.41 4.30
N SER A 237 3.72 6.29 2.97
CA SER A 237 4.47 5.23 2.25
C SER A 237 5.95 5.53 1.99
N GLY A 238 6.50 6.51 2.70
CA GLY A 238 7.87 6.96 2.57
C GLY A 238 8.10 7.91 1.40
N THR A 239 9.37 8.10 1.05
CA THR A 239 9.84 9.12 0.09
C THR A 239 10.22 8.56 -1.28
N GLN A 240 10.04 7.25 -1.49
CA GLN A 240 10.38 6.56 -2.73
C GLN A 240 9.17 6.25 -3.62
N ILE A 241 8.05 5.87 -3.01
CA ILE A 241 6.84 5.50 -3.75
C ILE A 241 6.15 6.78 -4.21
N VAL A 242 5.89 6.90 -5.52
CA VAL A 242 5.14 8.04 -6.09
C VAL A 242 3.65 7.82 -5.84
N PRO A 243 3.02 8.56 -4.91
CA PRO A 243 1.67 8.26 -4.44
C PRO A 243 0.60 8.53 -5.51
N ASP A 244 0.85 9.50 -6.39
CA ASP A 244 -0.05 9.84 -7.49
C ASP A 244 -0.20 8.71 -8.50
N VAL A 245 0.87 7.97 -8.79
CA VAL A 245 0.83 6.80 -9.71
C VAL A 245 0.00 5.68 -9.09
N VAL A 246 0.15 5.43 -7.78
CA VAL A 246 -0.63 4.39 -7.08
C VAL A 246 -2.12 4.74 -7.07
N MET A 247 -2.46 5.99 -6.72
CA MET A 247 -3.87 6.40 -6.72
C MET A 247 -4.46 6.46 -8.13
N ALA A 248 -3.68 6.86 -9.14
CA ALA A 248 -4.05 6.75 -10.54
C ALA A 248 -4.43 5.30 -10.93
N ILE A 249 -3.63 4.30 -10.52
CA ILE A 249 -3.90 2.88 -10.77
C ILE A 249 -5.20 2.43 -10.09
N VAL A 250 -5.40 2.81 -8.82
CA VAL A 250 -6.64 2.49 -8.08
C VAL A 250 -7.85 3.12 -8.77
N THR A 251 -7.73 4.38 -9.20
CA THR A 251 -8.82 5.11 -9.85
C THR A 251 -9.14 4.59 -11.25
N ILE A 252 -8.15 4.30 -12.09
CA ILE A 252 -8.42 3.71 -13.41
C ILE A 252 -9.05 2.32 -13.30
N ALA A 253 -8.59 1.48 -12.36
CA ALA A 253 -9.19 0.18 -12.11
C ALA A 253 -10.66 0.31 -11.66
N SER A 254 -10.94 1.27 -10.78
CA SER A 254 -12.31 1.60 -10.35
C SER A 254 -13.19 2.01 -11.54
N VAL A 255 -12.68 2.88 -12.42
CA VAL A 255 -13.40 3.34 -13.61
C VAL A 255 -13.66 2.20 -14.58
N ILE A 256 -12.68 1.33 -14.85
CA ILE A 256 -12.83 0.18 -15.74
C ILE A 256 -13.93 -0.76 -15.25
N VAL A 257 -13.91 -1.09 -13.96
CA VAL A 257 -14.89 -1.98 -13.34
C VAL A 257 -16.29 -1.37 -13.39
N LEU A 258 -16.45 -0.11 -12.97
CA LEU A 258 -17.75 0.57 -12.91
C LEU A 258 -18.31 0.93 -14.29
N SER A 259 -17.46 1.08 -15.31
CA SER A 259 -17.90 1.36 -16.67
C SER A 259 -18.22 0.10 -17.48
N SER A 260 -17.88 -1.10 -16.97
CA SER A 260 -17.90 -2.37 -17.70
C SER A 260 -19.20 -2.68 -18.48
N TYR A 261 -20.37 -2.38 -17.92
CA TYR A 261 -21.66 -2.58 -18.60
C TYR A 261 -22.27 -1.30 -19.20
N PRO A 262 -22.23 -0.11 -18.57
CA PRO A 262 -22.77 1.13 -19.11
C PRO A 262 -22.15 1.54 -20.45
N VAL A 263 -20.92 1.11 -20.73
CA VAL A 263 -20.25 1.36 -22.01
C VAL A 263 -21.03 0.81 -23.22
N CYS A 264 -21.84 -0.24 -23.06
CA CYS A 264 -22.65 -0.75 -24.17
C CYS A 264 -23.69 0.28 -24.64
N LEU A 265 -24.17 1.14 -23.73
CA LEU A 265 -25.18 2.16 -24.03
C LEU A 265 -24.63 3.25 -24.97
N VAL A 266 -23.31 3.43 -25.05
CA VAL A 266 -22.68 4.38 -25.98
C VAL A 266 -23.07 4.11 -27.43
N TYR A 267 -23.23 2.84 -27.81
CA TYR A 267 -23.66 2.44 -29.15
C TYR A 267 -25.12 2.81 -29.43
N LEU A 268 -25.95 2.98 -28.40
CA LEU A 268 -27.35 3.39 -28.50
C LEU A 268 -27.54 4.92 -28.42
N MET A 269 -26.62 5.65 -27.77
CA MET A 269 -26.75 7.11 -27.58
C MET A 269 -26.60 7.91 -28.89
N PRO A 270 -27.45 8.91 -29.19
CA PRO A 270 -27.33 9.71 -30.41
C PRO A 270 -26.00 10.49 -30.51
N SER A 271 -25.51 11.03 -29.39
CA SER A 271 -24.29 11.82 -29.34
C SER A 271 -23.68 11.79 -27.94
N ALA A 272 -22.36 11.63 -27.87
CA ALA A 272 -21.58 11.70 -26.63
C ALA A 272 -20.79 13.01 -26.48
N LYS A 273 -20.96 13.97 -27.42
CA LYS A 273 -20.14 15.19 -27.50
C LYS A 273 -20.18 16.03 -26.23
N ARG A 274 -21.39 16.25 -25.67
CA ARG A 274 -21.56 17.06 -24.44
C ARG A 274 -20.90 16.40 -23.23
N THR A 275 -21.04 15.10 -23.08
CA THR A 275 -20.41 14.33 -22.01
C THR A 275 -18.89 14.36 -22.13
N LEU A 276 -18.36 14.15 -23.34
CA LEU A 276 -16.91 14.21 -23.59
C LEU A 276 -16.34 15.61 -23.29
N LEU A 277 -17.04 16.67 -23.74
CA LEU A 277 -16.66 18.05 -23.46
C LEU A 277 -16.68 18.34 -21.95
N SER A 278 -17.72 17.90 -21.24
CA SER A 278 -17.85 18.06 -19.79
C SER A 278 -16.72 17.35 -19.03
N LEU A 279 -16.45 16.07 -19.33
CA LEU A 279 -15.37 15.31 -18.70
C LEU A 279 -13.99 15.94 -18.96
N THR A 280 -13.76 16.40 -20.20
CA THR A 280 -12.52 17.10 -20.55
C THR A 280 -12.40 18.44 -19.81
N ALA A 281 -13.49 19.20 -19.70
CA ALA A 281 -13.51 20.46 -18.97
C ALA A 281 -13.25 20.27 -17.48
N VAL A 282 -13.87 19.25 -16.86
CA VAL A 282 -13.61 18.88 -15.46
C VAL A 282 -12.14 18.53 -15.26
N PHE A 283 -11.56 17.70 -16.14
CA PHE A 283 -10.13 17.37 -16.06
C PHE A 283 -9.24 18.61 -16.17
N LEU A 284 -9.44 19.45 -17.19
CA LEU A 284 -8.61 20.63 -17.41
C LEU A 284 -8.73 21.64 -16.26
N LEU A 285 -9.94 21.83 -15.73
CA LEU A 285 -10.19 22.69 -14.58
C LEU A 285 -9.48 22.16 -13.33
N THR A 286 -9.69 20.89 -12.97
CA THR A 286 -9.05 20.27 -11.80
C THR A 286 -7.54 20.28 -11.95
N PHE A 287 -7.01 19.91 -13.12
CA PHE A 287 -5.57 19.94 -13.40
C PHE A 287 -4.97 21.34 -13.25
N GLY A 288 -5.63 22.36 -13.79
CA GLY A 288 -5.22 23.77 -13.65
C GLY A 288 -5.21 24.23 -12.19
N LEU A 289 -6.25 23.91 -11.43
CA LEU A 289 -6.35 24.24 -10.01
C LEU A 289 -5.27 23.54 -9.16
N VAL A 290 -4.97 22.27 -9.45
CA VAL A 290 -3.88 21.52 -8.80
C VAL A 290 -2.52 22.17 -9.12
N CYS A 291 -2.25 22.50 -10.39
CA CYS A 291 -1.01 23.14 -10.79
C CYS A 291 -0.82 24.52 -10.10
N ALA A 292 -1.91 25.29 -10.01
CA ALA A 292 -1.94 26.57 -9.30
C ALA A 292 -1.78 26.44 -7.77
N GLY A 293 -1.89 25.24 -7.21
CA GLY A 293 -1.68 24.99 -5.78
C GLY A 293 -2.89 25.25 -4.88
N PHE A 294 -4.10 25.27 -5.43
CA PHE A 294 -5.33 25.46 -4.64
C PHE A 294 -5.58 24.35 -3.63
N PHE A 295 -5.13 23.12 -3.92
CA PHE A 295 -5.36 21.95 -3.09
C PHE A 295 -4.11 21.62 -2.27
N PHE A 296 -4.04 22.17 -1.07
CA PHE A 296 -3.00 21.83 -0.11
C PHE A 296 -3.24 20.42 0.47
N PRO A 297 -2.25 19.52 0.49
CA PRO A 297 -2.45 18.11 0.79
C PRO A 297 -2.72 17.78 2.25
N TYR A 298 -2.48 18.69 3.21
CA TYR A 298 -2.58 18.38 4.64
C TYR A 298 -3.66 19.18 5.35
N GLY A 299 -4.25 18.60 6.40
CA GLY A 299 -5.27 19.24 7.22
C GLY A 299 -5.27 18.73 8.66
N ASN A 300 -5.81 19.56 9.56
CA ASN A 300 -5.94 19.29 11.00
C ASN A 300 -7.38 18.97 11.43
N ASP A 301 -8.26 18.65 10.49
CA ASP A 301 -9.67 18.34 10.77
C ASP A 301 -9.78 17.15 11.75
N SER A 302 -10.57 17.32 12.81
CA SER A 302 -10.78 16.31 13.84
C SER A 302 -11.60 15.11 13.35
N ILE A 303 -12.45 15.30 12.33
CA ILE A 303 -13.30 14.24 11.78
C ILE A 303 -12.55 13.42 10.75
N ARG A 304 -11.78 14.07 9.86
CA ARG A 304 -10.99 13.42 8.81
C ARG A 304 -9.54 13.91 8.82
N PRO A 305 -8.73 13.47 9.80
CA PRO A 305 -7.36 13.94 9.93
C PRO A 305 -6.49 13.47 8.77
N THR A 306 -5.87 14.42 8.08
CA THR A 306 -4.93 14.20 6.98
C THR A 306 -3.58 14.86 7.28
N PRO A 307 -2.96 14.52 8.42
CA PRO A 307 -1.77 15.24 8.85
C PRO A 307 -0.56 14.82 8.03
N LYS A 308 0.39 15.75 7.88
CA LYS A 308 1.75 15.40 7.50
C LYS A 308 2.43 14.65 8.65
N ARG A 309 2.87 13.41 8.41
CA ARG A 309 3.50 12.57 9.43
C ARG A 309 5.01 12.69 9.41
N LEU A 310 5.59 13.01 10.57
CA LEU A 310 7.02 13.16 10.78
C LEU A 310 7.48 12.23 11.89
N TYR A 311 8.65 11.62 11.74
CA TYR A 311 9.38 11.09 12.90
C TYR A 311 10.50 12.06 13.23
N MET A 312 10.56 12.50 14.47
CA MET A 312 11.57 13.44 14.94
C MET A 312 12.27 12.86 16.15
N GLN A 313 13.48 12.36 15.94
CA GLN A 313 14.27 11.73 16.98
C GLN A 313 15.42 12.63 17.36
N HIS A 314 15.56 12.98 18.64
CA HIS A 314 16.81 13.57 19.12
C HIS A 314 17.77 12.44 19.43
N ILE A 315 18.82 12.31 18.63
CA ILE A 315 19.71 11.17 18.61
C ILE A 315 21.11 11.52 19.12
N SER A 316 21.71 10.59 19.86
CA SER A 316 23.17 10.53 20.10
C SER A 316 23.72 9.31 19.39
N ARG A 317 24.79 9.46 18.62
CA ARG A 317 25.45 8.36 17.89
C ARG A 317 26.89 8.20 18.36
N ARG A 318 27.27 6.97 18.66
CA ARG A 318 28.62 6.60 19.12
C ARG A 318 29.08 5.36 18.36
N LEU A 319 30.21 5.45 17.68
CA LEU A 319 30.82 4.29 17.03
C LEU A 319 32.10 3.97 17.78
N HIS A 320 32.23 2.72 18.19
CA HIS A 320 33.39 2.17 18.88
C HIS A 320 34.23 1.35 17.92
N ASP A 321 35.55 1.42 18.07
CA ASP A 321 36.47 0.50 17.39
C ASP A 321 36.60 -0.85 18.13
N ALA A 322 37.43 -1.74 17.62
CA ALA A 322 37.70 -3.05 18.23
C ALA A 322 38.37 -2.97 19.62
N SER A 323 38.98 -1.82 19.98
CA SER A 323 39.51 -1.58 21.32
C SER A 323 38.44 -1.09 22.30
N GLY A 324 37.24 -0.81 21.80
CA GLY A 324 36.14 -0.21 22.55
C GLY A 324 36.21 1.32 22.66
N ALA A 325 37.22 1.96 22.06
CA ALA A 325 37.37 3.41 22.07
C ALA A 325 36.38 4.07 21.11
N VAL A 326 35.84 5.22 21.49
CA VAL A 326 34.88 5.97 20.66
C VAL A 326 35.63 6.69 19.54
N VAL A 327 35.46 6.22 18.30
CA VAL A 327 36.06 6.81 17.10
C VAL A 327 35.20 7.88 16.45
N HIS A 328 33.88 7.81 16.63
CA HIS A 328 32.95 8.81 16.12
C HIS A 328 31.86 9.12 17.14
N ARG A 329 31.57 10.40 17.36
CA ARG A 329 30.50 10.86 18.24
C ARG A 329 29.81 12.09 17.66
N ASP A 330 28.51 12.03 17.50
CA ASP A 330 27.69 13.19 17.14
C ASP A 330 26.30 13.14 17.79
N SER A 331 25.60 14.28 17.74
CA SER A 331 24.23 14.41 18.23
C SER A 331 23.44 15.40 17.40
N GLY A 332 22.15 15.12 17.23
CA GLY A 332 21.28 15.92 16.39
C GLY A 332 19.83 15.48 16.43
N VAL A 333 18.95 16.33 15.93
CA VAL A 333 17.56 15.94 15.64
C VAL A 333 17.51 15.36 14.23
N TRP A 334 17.27 14.05 14.16
CA TRP A 334 17.03 13.32 12.94
C TRP A 334 15.53 13.35 12.60
N VAL A 335 15.22 13.80 11.39
CA VAL A 335 13.86 14.03 10.91
C VAL A 335 13.59 13.17 9.69
N ASN A 336 12.53 12.37 9.76
CA ASN A 336 12.04 11.55 8.66
C ASN A 336 10.65 12.03 8.23
N GLY A 337 10.51 12.42 6.97
CA GLY A 337 9.21 12.62 6.33
C GLY A 337 8.68 11.29 5.82
N PHE A 338 7.50 10.88 6.27
CA PHE A 338 6.91 9.59 5.89
C PHE A 338 6.09 9.63 4.61
N ASP A 339 6.09 10.74 3.89
CA ASP A 339 5.41 10.89 2.61
C ASP A 339 6.37 11.40 1.53
N TYR A 340 5.92 11.34 0.28
CA TYR A 340 6.69 11.67 -0.91
C TYR A 340 7.27 13.10 -0.90
N SER A 341 6.58 14.04 -0.24
CA SER A 341 6.99 15.45 -0.19
C SER A 341 8.14 15.71 0.78
N GLY A 342 8.49 14.76 1.66
CA GLY A 342 9.63 14.93 2.56
C GLY A 342 9.39 16.04 3.59
N VAL A 343 10.23 17.09 3.61
CA VAL A 343 10.04 18.29 4.47
C VAL A 343 9.74 19.57 3.67
N SER A 344 9.47 19.46 2.36
CA SER A 344 9.31 20.64 1.49
C SER A 344 8.29 21.67 2.00
N HIS A 345 7.18 21.21 2.57
CA HIS A 345 6.13 22.05 3.13
C HIS A 345 6.46 22.66 4.49
N LEU A 346 7.55 22.23 5.14
CA LEU A 346 7.99 22.73 6.45
C LEU A 346 9.01 23.86 6.34
N ALA A 347 9.58 24.11 5.17
CA ALA A 347 10.63 25.11 4.98
C ALA A 347 10.21 26.53 5.42
N GLY A 348 8.90 26.86 5.34
CA GLY A 348 8.38 28.14 5.83
C GLY A 348 8.33 28.25 7.36
N SER A 349 8.13 27.14 8.08
CA SER A 349 8.01 27.12 9.54
C SER A 349 9.33 26.82 10.22
N ILE A 350 10.16 25.96 9.62
CA ILE A 350 11.49 25.59 10.09
C ILE A 350 12.46 25.71 8.90
N PRO A 351 13.00 26.91 8.63
CA PRO A 351 13.90 27.16 7.49
C PRO A 351 15.18 26.31 7.51
N ALA A 352 15.59 25.86 8.71
CA ALA A 352 16.72 24.95 8.88
C ALA A 352 16.47 23.56 8.27
N LEU A 353 15.21 23.11 8.14
CA LEU A 353 14.85 21.85 7.51
C LEU A 353 14.69 22.05 6.00
N ASN A 354 15.82 22.05 5.30
CA ASN A 354 15.88 22.15 3.84
C ASN A 354 16.78 21.05 3.25
N ASP A 355 16.90 21.02 1.92
CA ASP A 355 17.65 19.98 1.22
C ASP A 355 19.17 20.04 1.38
N SER A 356 19.76 21.08 2.00
CA SER A 356 21.19 21.07 2.35
C SER A 356 21.48 20.32 3.66
N MET A 357 20.49 20.21 4.55
CA MET A 357 20.60 19.50 5.84
C MET A 357 20.25 18.01 5.72
N ARG A 358 20.68 17.36 4.63
CA ARG A 358 20.48 15.92 4.44
C ARG A 358 21.24 15.13 5.49
N ALA A 359 20.60 14.08 5.99
CA ALA A 359 21.22 13.15 6.93
C ALA A 359 22.40 12.41 6.27
N PRO A 360 23.65 12.57 6.75
CA PRO A 360 24.79 11.87 6.18
C PRO A 360 24.74 10.37 6.54
N CYS A 361 25.00 9.50 5.55
CA CYS A 361 25.09 8.07 5.78
C CYS A 361 26.50 7.70 6.27
N LEU A 362 26.59 7.17 7.49
CA LEU A 362 27.85 6.65 8.05
C LEU A 362 28.10 5.20 7.56
N PRO A 363 29.35 4.72 7.54
CA PRO A 363 29.70 3.33 7.19
C PRO A 363 29.31 2.33 8.31
N ALA A 364 28.11 2.46 8.85
CA ALA A 364 27.54 1.68 9.93
C ALA A 364 26.20 1.05 9.49
N PRO A 365 25.75 -0.04 10.14
CA PRO A 365 24.43 -0.63 9.88
C PRO A 365 23.33 0.44 9.84
N PHE A 366 22.50 0.41 8.80
CA PHE A 366 21.43 1.39 8.58
C PHE A 366 21.91 2.85 8.60
N CYS A 367 23.08 3.13 8.01
CA CYS A 367 23.70 4.45 7.92
C CYS A 367 24.04 5.07 9.30
N GLY A 368 24.08 4.27 10.36
CA GLY A 368 24.30 4.75 11.72
C GLY A 368 23.08 5.44 12.35
N TYR A 369 21.86 5.16 11.88
CA TYR A 369 20.65 5.80 12.43
C TYR A 369 19.79 4.82 13.25
N PRO A 370 19.15 5.30 14.33
CA PRO A 370 18.29 4.48 15.19
C PRO A 370 16.90 4.28 14.57
N TRP A 371 16.79 3.42 13.57
CA TRP A 371 15.53 3.02 12.97
C TRP A 371 14.66 2.25 13.96
N PHE A 372 13.40 2.67 14.10
CA PHE A 372 12.41 1.97 14.92
C PHE A 372 11.82 0.74 14.19
N LEU A 373 11.74 0.81 12.87
CA LEU A 373 11.31 -0.27 11.98
C LEU A 373 12.27 -0.30 10.78
N PRO A 374 12.49 -1.46 10.15
CA PRO A 374 13.42 -1.60 9.03
C PRO A 374 12.80 -1.10 7.73
N VAL A 375 12.48 0.19 7.67
CA VAL A 375 11.81 0.88 6.55
C VAL A 375 12.72 1.91 5.87
N ASN A 376 14.03 1.84 6.11
CA ASN A 376 15.06 2.67 5.47
C ASN A 376 14.99 2.64 3.94
N SER A 377 14.61 1.51 3.35
CA SER A 377 14.41 1.36 1.90
C SER A 377 13.25 2.22 1.36
N LEU A 378 12.21 2.46 2.17
CA LEU A 378 11.05 3.29 1.83
C LEU A 378 11.32 4.77 2.11
N VAL A 379 12.15 5.09 3.11
CA VAL A 379 12.46 6.45 3.56
C VAL A 379 13.94 6.77 3.30
N ARG A 380 14.31 6.90 2.02
CA ARG A 380 15.69 7.22 1.64
C ARG A 380 16.09 8.68 1.88
N LYS A 381 15.12 9.58 1.88
CA LYS A 381 15.32 11.00 2.15
C LYS A 381 15.02 11.28 3.63
N SER A 382 16.05 11.64 4.38
CA SER A 382 15.94 12.14 5.76
C SER A 382 16.82 13.36 5.98
N TRP A 383 16.60 14.04 7.10
CA TRP A 383 17.25 15.32 7.44
C TRP A 383 17.87 15.25 8.83
N TYR A 384 18.96 15.96 9.03
CA TYR A 384 19.70 15.96 10.28
C TYR A 384 20.06 17.38 10.70
N LEU A 385 19.55 17.80 11.86
CA LEU A 385 19.87 19.10 12.46
C LEU A 385 20.81 18.88 13.64
N PRO A 386 22.06 19.40 13.62
CA PRO A 386 22.97 19.29 14.75
C PRO A 386 22.36 19.83 16.05
N ALA A 387 22.54 19.12 17.15
CA ALA A 387 22.01 19.48 18.47
C ALA A 387 22.94 18.96 19.59
N PRO A 388 22.84 19.48 20.83
CA PRO A 388 23.66 19.01 21.94
C PRO A 388 23.48 17.52 22.24
N ASP A 389 24.50 16.89 22.82
CA ASP A 389 24.44 15.46 23.15
C ASP A 389 23.37 15.14 24.21
N VAL A 390 22.84 13.92 24.14
CA VAL A 390 21.78 13.43 25.04
C VAL A 390 22.30 12.28 25.89
N SER A 391 21.83 12.19 27.13
CA SER A 391 22.16 11.12 28.07
C SER A 391 20.89 10.64 28.77
N PRO A 392 20.03 9.91 28.04
CA PRO A 392 18.75 9.45 28.55
C PRO A 392 18.91 8.34 29.61
N SER A 393 17.94 8.26 30.52
CA SER A 393 17.86 7.22 31.55
C SER A 393 16.67 6.28 31.28
N PRO A 394 16.83 4.96 31.45
CA PRO A 394 18.06 4.25 31.83
C PRO A 394 19.11 4.25 30.70
N PRO A 395 20.42 4.29 30.99
CA PRO A 395 21.46 4.24 29.97
C PRO A 395 21.51 2.87 29.29
N LEU A 396 21.98 2.85 28.04
CA LEU A 396 22.34 1.62 27.35
C LEU A 396 23.61 1.02 27.98
N SER A 397 23.59 -0.27 28.25
CA SER A 397 24.77 -1.08 28.53
C SER A 397 24.77 -2.29 27.62
N MET A 398 25.88 -2.52 26.91
CA MET A 398 26.10 -3.69 26.09
C MET A 398 27.41 -4.36 26.49
N LEU A 399 27.34 -5.64 26.83
CA LEU A 399 28.48 -6.43 27.29
C LEU A 399 28.59 -7.72 26.48
N LEU A 400 29.81 -8.07 26.04
CA LEU A 400 30.15 -9.41 25.62
C LEU A 400 30.49 -10.22 26.88
N VAL A 401 29.59 -11.11 27.29
CA VAL A 401 29.68 -11.85 28.56
C VAL A 401 30.47 -13.14 28.40
N ASP A 402 30.41 -13.76 27.21
CA ASP A 402 31.09 -15.02 26.96
C ASP A 402 31.49 -15.16 25.48
N LYS A 403 32.62 -15.83 25.25
CA LYS A 403 33.17 -16.15 23.93
C LYS A 403 33.69 -17.58 23.95
N GLU A 404 32.95 -18.48 23.32
CA GLU A 404 33.23 -19.92 23.31
C GLU A 404 33.50 -20.40 21.88
N GLN A 405 34.47 -21.29 21.70
CA GLN A 405 34.70 -21.95 20.41
C GLN A 405 33.93 -23.28 20.37
N LEU A 406 32.94 -23.40 19.48
CA LEU A 406 32.10 -24.60 19.36
C LEU A 406 32.73 -25.66 18.46
N LEU A 407 33.26 -25.23 17.31
CA LEU A 407 33.91 -26.05 16.28
C LEU A 407 35.17 -25.32 15.81
N SER A 408 36.05 -25.99 15.05
CA SER A 408 37.35 -25.44 14.64
C SER A 408 37.26 -24.03 14.03
N ASN A 409 36.17 -23.68 13.35
CA ASN A 409 35.96 -22.37 12.72
C ASN A 409 34.68 -21.64 13.17
N THR A 410 34.00 -22.10 14.22
CA THR A 410 32.73 -21.51 14.69
C THR A 410 32.83 -21.07 16.13
N TRP A 411 32.50 -19.81 16.37
CA TRP A 411 32.60 -19.15 17.66
C TRP A 411 31.23 -18.63 18.09
N ARG A 412 30.87 -18.89 19.34
CA ARG A 412 29.68 -18.35 19.99
C ARG A 412 30.05 -17.11 20.79
N LEU A 413 29.39 -16.00 20.47
CA LEU A 413 29.48 -14.74 21.20
C LEU A 413 28.18 -14.52 21.96
N THR A 414 28.25 -14.43 23.29
CA THR A 414 27.08 -14.21 24.14
C THR A 414 27.06 -12.77 24.65
N PHE A 415 25.99 -12.05 24.35
CA PHE A 415 25.79 -10.66 24.68
C PHE A 415 24.75 -10.49 25.78
N GLU A 416 24.93 -9.46 26.59
CA GLU A 416 23.94 -8.97 27.54
C GLU A 416 23.72 -7.48 27.30
N VAL A 417 22.46 -7.11 27.07
CA VAL A 417 22.03 -5.74 26.77
C VAL A 417 21.02 -5.28 27.81
N SER A 418 21.27 -4.14 28.44
CA SER A 418 20.30 -3.46 29.31
C SER A 418 20.06 -2.02 28.84
N GLY A 419 18.85 -1.52 29.04
CA GLY A 419 18.44 -0.23 28.48
C GLY A 419 16.93 0.02 28.64
N PRO A 420 16.33 0.85 27.76
CA PRO A 420 14.90 1.12 27.81
C PRO A 420 14.07 -0.02 27.18
N HIS A 421 12.75 0.10 27.33
CA HIS A 421 11.75 -0.87 26.88
C HIS A 421 11.74 -1.23 25.39
N HIS A 422 12.36 -0.42 24.52
CA HIS A 422 12.36 -0.61 23.08
C HIS A 422 13.79 -0.45 22.54
N ILE A 423 14.31 -1.53 21.96
CA ILE A 423 15.67 -1.64 21.47
C ILE A 423 15.65 -2.24 20.06
N SER A 424 16.41 -1.64 19.15
CA SER A 424 16.67 -2.19 17.82
C SER A 424 18.11 -2.66 17.74
N LEU A 425 18.30 -3.93 17.47
CA LEU A 425 19.60 -4.57 17.31
C LEU A 425 19.91 -4.75 15.82
N TYR A 426 21.13 -4.39 15.44
CA TYR A 426 21.64 -4.53 14.09
C TYR A 426 22.86 -5.44 14.11
N VAL A 427 22.85 -6.49 13.30
CA VAL A 427 23.97 -7.45 13.19
C VAL A 427 24.49 -7.42 11.76
N ARG A 428 25.73 -6.98 11.58
CA ARG A 428 26.43 -6.95 10.29
C ARG A 428 27.61 -7.91 10.32
N GLU A 429 27.76 -8.67 9.24
CA GLU A 429 28.84 -9.62 9.04
C GLU A 429 30.00 -8.92 8.30
N PRO A 430 31.19 -8.82 8.91
CA PRO A 430 32.40 -8.37 8.21
C PRO A 430 32.83 -9.36 7.12
N GLU A 431 33.67 -8.92 6.19
CA GLU A 431 34.21 -9.78 5.14
C GLU A 431 34.96 -10.99 5.73
N GLY A 432 34.56 -12.20 5.33
CA GLY A 432 35.16 -13.45 5.81
C GLY A 432 34.53 -14.02 7.09
N ALA A 433 33.50 -13.36 7.64
CA ALA A 433 32.67 -13.87 8.72
C ALA A 433 31.24 -14.18 8.22
N THR A 434 30.60 -15.18 8.81
CA THR A 434 29.22 -15.56 8.44
C THR A 434 28.45 -15.98 9.69
N LEU A 435 27.26 -15.41 9.90
CA LEU A 435 26.39 -15.78 11.01
C LEU A 435 25.62 -17.06 10.65
N VAL A 436 25.91 -18.16 11.36
CA VAL A 436 25.33 -19.49 11.09
C VAL A 436 24.23 -19.87 12.07
N GLY A 437 24.17 -19.25 13.24
CA GLY A 437 23.19 -19.54 14.29
C GLY A 437 23.00 -18.35 15.25
N TRP A 438 21.85 -18.33 15.94
CA TRP A 438 21.56 -17.32 16.96
C TRP A 438 20.50 -17.80 17.96
N SER A 439 20.35 -17.09 19.07
CA SER A 439 19.29 -17.34 20.06
C SER A 439 18.03 -16.49 19.86
N LEU A 440 17.96 -15.73 18.76
CA LEU A 440 16.96 -14.68 18.54
C LEU A 440 15.71 -15.16 17.80
N GLY A 441 15.71 -16.40 17.31
CA GLY A 441 14.59 -17.03 16.63
C GLY A 441 14.88 -18.50 16.36
N GLU A 442 13.88 -19.21 15.82
CA GLU A 442 14.03 -20.60 15.43
C GLU A 442 14.71 -20.73 14.06
N GLY A 443 15.63 -21.69 13.94
CA GLY A 443 16.32 -22.00 12.68
C GLY A 443 17.48 -21.05 12.36
N ALA A 444 17.93 -21.13 11.10
CA ALA A 444 19.04 -20.31 10.62
C ALA A 444 18.63 -18.82 10.55
N PRO A 445 19.54 -17.89 10.88
CA PRO A 445 19.28 -16.46 10.73
C PRO A 445 18.85 -16.12 9.28
N PRO A 446 17.77 -15.34 9.09
CA PRO A 446 17.36 -14.93 7.76
C PRO A 446 18.46 -14.08 7.12
N PRO A 447 18.52 -14.02 5.77
CA PRO A 447 19.48 -13.15 5.10
C PRO A 447 19.24 -11.68 5.47
N PRO A 448 20.26 -10.81 5.36
CA PRO A 448 20.11 -9.36 5.52
C PRO A 448 18.95 -8.82 4.68
N GLN A 449 18.19 -7.90 5.25
CA GLN A 449 16.86 -7.52 4.72
C GLN A 449 16.95 -6.66 3.45
N ASP A 450 18.04 -5.92 3.27
CA ASP A 450 18.35 -5.22 2.03
C ASP A 450 19.87 -5.19 1.76
N ASN A 451 20.23 -5.02 0.48
CA ASN A 451 21.64 -4.92 0.05
C ASN A 451 22.33 -3.65 0.54
N TYR A 452 21.59 -2.68 1.11
CA TYR A 452 22.09 -1.35 1.45
C TYR A 452 22.55 -1.25 2.90
N SER A 453 21.77 -1.79 3.84
CA SER A 453 22.12 -1.86 5.26
C SER A 453 23.13 -2.98 5.54
N GLN A 454 23.12 -4.04 4.71
CA GLN A 454 23.92 -5.27 4.87
C GLN A 454 23.87 -5.81 6.30
N ALA A 455 22.77 -5.57 7.01
CA ALA A 455 22.61 -5.93 8.40
C ALA A 455 21.25 -6.59 8.63
N ARG A 456 21.21 -7.49 9.61
CA ARG A 456 19.96 -8.06 10.12
C ARG A 456 19.38 -7.11 11.16
N PHE A 457 18.06 -6.95 11.15
CA PHE A 457 17.33 -6.10 12.08
C PHE A 457 16.53 -6.96 13.05
N VAL A 458 16.71 -6.73 14.35
CA VAL A 458 15.94 -7.37 15.41
C VAL A 458 15.34 -6.30 16.29
N PHE A 459 14.01 -6.34 16.45
CA PHE A 459 13.31 -5.43 17.35
C PHE A 459 12.97 -6.14 18.65
N TYR A 460 13.53 -5.64 19.75
CA TYR A 460 13.28 -6.15 21.08
C TYR A 460 12.44 -5.13 21.87
N SER A 461 11.30 -5.56 22.38
CA SER A 461 10.44 -4.72 23.21
C SER A 461 9.80 -5.49 24.35
N TYR A 462 9.68 -4.85 25.51
CA TYR A 462 9.07 -5.43 26.70
C TYR A 462 8.27 -4.40 27.51
N GLY A 463 7.30 -4.88 28.27
CA GLY A 463 6.49 -4.06 29.18
C GLY A 463 7.12 -3.94 30.56
N THR A 464 6.75 -4.83 31.47
CA THR A 464 7.16 -4.82 32.89
C THR A 464 8.43 -5.61 33.20
N TYR A 465 8.96 -6.34 32.22
CA TYR A 465 10.22 -7.07 32.38
C TYR A 465 11.38 -6.08 32.55
N THR A 466 12.37 -6.36 33.39
CA THR A 466 13.50 -5.43 33.61
C THR A 466 14.85 -6.13 33.66
N ALA A 467 14.88 -7.45 33.46
CA ALA A 467 16.13 -8.18 33.43
C ALA A 467 16.90 -7.86 32.14
N PRO A 468 18.24 -7.88 32.17
CA PRO A 468 19.06 -7.70 30.98
C PRO A 468 18.70 -8.73 29.90
N TRP A 469 18.63 -8.27 28.66
CA TRP A 469 18.36 -9.12 27.50
C TRP A 469 19.64 -9.85 27.11
N ARG A 470 19.64 -11.17 27.31
CA ARG A 470 20.77 -12.04 26.96
C ARG A 470 20.49 -12.82 25.68
N PHE A 471 21.43 -12.78 24.74
CA PHE A 471 21.36 -13.53 23.48
C PHE A 471 22.74 -13.98 23.01
N TRP A 472 22.81 -14.94 22.09
CA TRP A 472 24.06 -15.39 21.49
C TRP A 472 24.03 -15.42 19.97
N LEU A 473 25.20 -15.28 19.35
CA LEU A 473 25.46 -15.32 17.91
C LEU A 473 26.57 -16.33 17.62
N ASP A 474 26.33 -17.26 16.70
CA ASP A 474 27.33 -18.23 16.24
C ASP A 474 27.93 -17.74 14.91
N MET A 475 29.20 -17.33 14.96
CA MET A 475 29.95 -16.78 13.83
C MET A 475 30.93 -17.81 13.28
N GLN A 476 30.82 -18.13 12.00
CA GLN A 476 31.77 -18.93 11.26
C GLN A 476 32.81 -18.03 10.58
N ILE A 477 34.10 -18.28 10.78
CA ILE A 477 35.20 -17.48 10.24
C ILE A 477 35.92 -18.29 9.16
N GLN A 478 36.00 -17.72 7.96
CA GLN A 478 36.70 -18.31 6.80
C GLN A 478 38.17 -17.88 6.75
N VAL A 479 38.48 -16.68 7.23
CA VAL A 479 39.84 -16.10 7.24
C VAL A 479 40.19 -15.71 8.67
N THR A 480 41.14 -16.41 9.27
CA THR A 480 41.70 -16.11 10.60
C THR A 480 42.68 -14.94 10.50
N ASP A 481 42.16 -13.75 10.19
CA ASP A 481 42.88 -12.51 10.45
C ASP A 481 42.51 -12.03 11.86
N PRO A 482 43.43 -12.14 12.85
CA PRO A 482 43.14 -11.77 14.23
C PRO A 482 42.90 -10.27 14.43
N GLU A 483 43.23 -9.42 13.44
CA GLU A 483 42.97 -7.98 13.50
C GLU A 483 41.55 -7.60 13.02
N LYS A 484 40.84 -8.52 12.37
CA LYS A 484 39.48 -8.26 11.86
C LYS A 484 38.41 -8.63 12.89
N PRO A 485 37.39 -7.78 13.08
CA PRO A 485 36.26 -8.13 13.92
C PRO A 485 35.49 -9.31 13.32
N MET A 486 35.01 -10.18 14.21
CA MET A 486 34.18 -11.32 13.89
C MET A 486 32.74 -10.88 13.58
N VAL A 487 32.27 -9.83 14.25
CA VAL A 487 30.91 -9.29 14.08
C VAL A 487 30.87 -7.81 14.43
N GLU A 488 30.05 -7.06 13.70
CA GLU A 488 29.68 -5.71 14.09
C GLU A 488 28.25 -5.70 14.59
N VAL A 489 28.08 -5.22 15.82
CA VAL A 489 26.78 -5.17 16.48
C VAL A 489 26.47 -3.74 16.85
N ALA A 490 25.35 -3.22 16.33
CA ALA A 490 24.84 -1.92 16.72
C ALA A 490 23.56 -2.07 17.52
N VAL A 491 23.39 -1.23 18.53
CA VAL A 491 22.20 -1.19 19.36
C VAL A 491 21.66 0.23 19.34
N ALA A 492 20.41 0.36 18.89
CA ALA A 492 19.65 1.59 19.03
C ALA A 492 18.63 1.46 20.14
N THR A 493 18.53 2.49 20.96
CA THR A 493 17.55 2.56 22.03
C THR A 493 16.48 3.61 21.74
N HIS A 494 15.22 3.34 22.11
CA HIS A 494 14.09 4.23 21.83
C HIS A 494 13.36 4.58 23.14
N TYR A 495 13.55 5.80 23.62
CA TYR A 495 12.92 6.31 24.84
C TYR A 495 11.53 6.85 24.54
N LEU A 496 10.57 5.96 24.25
CA LEU A 496 9.21 6.35 23.85
C LEU A 496 8.37 6.94 24.99
N PHE A 497 8.75 6.68 26.24
CA PHE A 497 7.98 7.04 27.43
C PHE A 497 8.88 7.63 28.52
N GLY A 498 8.26 8.23 29.53
CA GLY A 498 8.94 8.76 30.70
C GLY A 498 9.64 10.10 30.46
N PRO A 499 10.42 10.59 31.44
CA PRO A 499 11.04 11.91 31.41
C PRO A 499 12.12 12.02 30.31
N SER A 500 12.78 10.92 29.97
CA SER A 500 13.80 10.86 28.92
C SER A 500 13.23 10.94 27.50
N ARG A 501 11.90 10.96 27.32
CA ARG A 501 11.28 10.96 25.99
C ARG A 501 11.63 12.20 25.17
N ARG A 502 11.64 13.39 25.78
CA ARG A 502 11.81 14.67 25.07
C ARG A 502 12.87 15.52 25.72
N THR A 503 13.76 16.09 24.91
CA THR A 503 14.67 17.15 25.38
C THR A 503 14.07 18.53 25.19
N PRO A 504 14.63 19.59 25.82
CA PRO A 504 14.23 20.96 25.56
C PRO A 504 14.35 21.37 24.09
N GLN A 505 15.42 20.95 23.40
CA GLN A 505 15.65 21.24 21.98
C GLN A 505 14.58 20.59 21.10
N LEU A 506 14.30 19.30 21.31
CA LEU A 506 13.24 18.61 20.57
C LEU A 506 11.88 19.26 20.83
N SER A 507 11.58 19.60 22.08
CA SER A 507 10.34 20.28 22.46
C SER A 507 10.20 21.67 21.83
N SER A 508 11.30 22.42 21.70
CA SER A 508 11.32 23.72 21.03
C SER A 508 11.04 23.59 19.53
N LEU A 509 11.62 22.59 18.87
CA LEU A 509 11.41 22.32 17.45
C LEU A 509 9.96 21.87 17.16
N LEU A 510 9.40 21.02 18.02
CA LEU A 510 8.01 20.57 17.90
C LEU A 510 7.00 21.72 18.00
N LYS A 511 7.28 22.76 18.78
CA LYS A 511 6.42 23.95 18.89
C LYS A 511 6.38 24.81 17.63
N GLN A 512 7.38 24.66 16.74
CA GLN A 512 7.44 25.38 15.47
C GLN A 512 6.68 24.66 14.36
N LEU A 513 6.24 23.41 14.61
CA LEU A 513 5.49 22.65 13.62
C LEU A 513 4.09 23.23 13.42
N PRO A 514 3.62 23.32 12.17
CA PRO A 514 2.23 23.68 11.88
C PRO A 514 1.23 22.68 12.47
N ASP A 515 0.02 23.17 12.70
CA ASP A 515 -1.11 22.41 13.25
C ASP A 515 -1.59 21.24 12.37
N TRP A 516 -1.37 21.32 11.05
CA TRP A 516 -1.64 20.23 10.10
C TRP A 516 -0.57 19.12 10.10
N THR A 517 0.40 19.16 11.00
CA THR A 517 1.41 18.11 11.16
C THR A 517 1.11 17.20 12.35
N PHE A 518 1.58 15.96 12.26
CA PHE A 518 1.61 15.03 13.37
C PHE A 518 3.02 14.46 13.50
N SER A 519 3.68 14.77 14.61
CA SER A 519 5.02 14.27 14.89
C SER A 519 4.96 13.08 15.84
N SER A 520 5.63 11.99 15.47
CA SER A 520 6.04 10.93 16.38
C SER A 520 7.45 11.22 16.82
N ASP A 521 7.63 11.55 18.10
CA ASP A 521 8.88 12.12 18.59
C ASP A 521 9.32 11.48 19.91
N TRP A 522 10.63 11.24 19.99
CA TRP A 522 11.30 10.67 21.16
C TRP A 522 12.83 10.85 21.08
N VAL A 523 13.54 10.52 22.16
CA VAL A 523 15.01 10.48 22.20
C VAL A 523 15.51 9.08 21.82
N SER A 524 16.61 8.98 21.10
CA SER A 524 17.24 7.69 20.79
C SER A 524 18.75 7.73 20.96
N THR A 525 19.38 6.61 21.29
CA THR A 525 20.83 6.45 21.10
C THR A 525 21.09 5.41 20.02
N TYR A 526 22.26 5.48 19.40
CA TYR A 526 22.79 4.48 18.48
C TYR A 526 24.25 4.26 18.85
N ASP A 527 24.57 3.04 19.24
CA ASP A 527 25.91 2.67 19.66
C ASP A 527 26.34 1.45 18.83
N LEU A 528 27.50 1.54 18.17
CA LEU A 528 28.07 0.46 17.33
C LEU A 528 29.37 -0.05 17.95
N TRP A 529 29.52 -1.37 18.03
CA TRP A 529 30.74 -2.05 18.46
C TRP A 529 31.18 -3.08 17.43
N ALA A 530 32.50 -3.26 17.32
CA ALA A 530 33.15 -4.31 16.53
C ALA A 530 33.82 -5.30 17.51
N PHE A 531 33.46 -6.58 17.44
CA PHE A 531 33.89 -7.63 18.38
C PHE A 531 34.72 -8.73 17.71
#